data_AF-A0A3T0LWW2-F1
#
_entry.id   AF-A0A3T0LWW2-F1
#
_cell.length_a   1.000
_cell.length_b   1.000
_cell.length_c   1.000
_cell.angle_alpha   90.00
_cell.angle_beta   90.00
_cell.angle_gamma   90.00
#
_symmetry.space_group_name_H-M   'P 1'
#
loop_
_entity.id
_entity.type
_entity.pdbx_description
1 polymer ?
#
loop_
_entity_poly.entity_id
_entity_poly.type
_entity_poly.pdbx_seq_one_letter_code
_entity_poly.pdbx_strand_id
1 'polypeptide(L)'
;MFDSKYKPMDKILWKGRVDSETNFDAFRWHQWIKCIDLRKDDISPYTGKLGFGFIGFCCDEGVRRNNGRTGASKGPESIRKEMANLPCFFTKDVNLFDFGNIICDDNSLEESQKILSKAVSKILSLNLFPIILGGGHETTFGHYKGVLNHLSKHTKTPDIGIINFDAHFDLRPYENGASSGTMFRQIHDLNIDKGIDYSYFCMGIQNHSNTVDLFKTAHKFGVKYVLAKDVTNDTEWNTLDKLNDFIKKHDNIYITICSDVFTSSYAPGVSATQSLGLDPEKVLKFLKYILKSNKVVSFDICEVSPRFDQDKTTANLAAVIIFSVVNTLCTINNLFVGY
;
A
#
# COMPACT_ATOMS: atom_id res chain seq x y z
N MET A 1 -9.04 21.38 7.54
CA MET A 1 -9.42 20.17 6.74
C MET A 1 -8.99 18.87 7.42
N PHE A 2 -7.83 18.86 8.09
CA PHE A 2 -7.25 17.73 8.81
C PHE A 2 -7.28 17.96 10.34
N ASP A 3 -8.32 18.62 10.83
CA ASP A 3 -8.39 19.07 12.23
C ASP A 3 -8.88 17.97 13.18
N SER A 4 -9.60 16.99 12.64
CA SER A 4 -9.98 15.75 13.32
C SER A 4 -9.20 14.57 12.75
N LYS A 5 -8.84 13.60 13.60
CA LYS A 5 -8.25 12.29 13.23
C LYS A 5 -6.92 12.30 12.47
N TYR A 6 -6.33 13.45 12.20
CA TYR A 6 -5.00 13.55 11.63
C TYR A 6 -3.99 13.92 12.72
N LYS A 7 -2.87 13.22 12.74
CA LYS A 7 -1.75 13.49 13.64
C LYS A 7 -0.48 13.70 12.82
N PRO A 8 0.14 14.89 12.84
CA PRO A 8 1.43 15.10 12.16
C PRO A 8 2.51 14.20 12.77
N MET A 9 3.54 13.91 11.97
CA MET A 9 4.64 13.06 12.42
C MET A 9 5.54 13.79 13.42
N ASP A 10 5.95 13.08 14.47
CA ASP A 10 7.01 13.51 15.37
C ASP A 10 8.34 12.93 14.87
N LYS A 11 9.34 13.81 14.67
CA LYS A 11 10.69 13.43 14.25
C LYS A 11 11.33 12.42 15.22
N ILE A 12 10.85 12.32 16.46
CA ILE A 12 11.33 11.36 17.45
C ILE A 12 11.24 9.89 17.00
N LEU A 13 10.32 9.57 16.08
CA LEU A 13 10.14 8.21 15.54
C LEU A 13 11.18 7.85 14.47
N TRP A 14 11.80 8.85 13.82
CA TRP A 14 12.84 8.66 12.82
C TRP A 14 14.21 8.77 13.49
N LYS A 15 14.66 7.64 14.05
CA LYS A 15 15.97 7.51 14.69
C LYS A 15 16.62 6.20 14.28
N GLY A 16 17.94 6.21 14.19
CA GLY A 16 18.69 5.05 13.73
C GLY A 16 20.19 5.20 13.95
N ARG A 17 20.93 4.26 13.37
CA ARG A 17 22.38 4.26 13.34
C ARG A 17 22.88 5.38 12.41
N VAL A 18 23.83 6.17 12.88
CA VAL A 18 24.50 7.17 12.05
C VAL A 18 25.91 6.67 11.75
N ASP A 19 26.16 6.34 10.49
CA ASP A 19 27.48 5.92 10.01
C ASP A 19 28.34 7.12 9.59
N SER A 20 27.71 8.21 9.15
CA SER A 20 28.34 9.51 8.87
C SER A 20 27.32 10.65 8.95
N GLU A 21 27.76 11.82 9.39
CA GLU A 21 26.95 13.06 9.35
C GLU A 21 27.15 13.87 8.06
N THR A 22 28.17 13.55 7.26
CA THR A 22 28.56 14.35 6.08
C THR A 22 28.57 13.55 4.77
N ASN A 23 28.90 12.26 4.83
CA ASN A 23 28.90 11.39 3.65
C ASN A 23 27.49 10.84 3.38
N PHE A 24 26.84 11.35 2.34
CA PHE A 24 25.49 10.95 1.95
C PHE A 24 25.38 9.46 1.55
N ASP A 25 26.43 8.85 1.03
CA ASP A 25 26.42 7.42 0.68
C ASP A 25 26.32 6.52 1.92
N ALA A 26 26.60 7.07 3.10
CA ALA A 26 26.43 6.43 4.40
C ALA A 26 25.13 6.85 5.11
N PHE A 27 24.27 7.64 4.47
CA PHE A 27 23.02 8.10 5.08
C PHE A 27 21.98 6.98 5.10
N ARG A 28 21.16 7.02 6.14
CA ARG A 28 19.93 6.24 6.28
C ARG A 28 18.71 7.13 6.20
N TRP A 29 17.55 6.53 5.97
CA TRP A 29 16.31 7.27 5.72
C TRP A 29 15.94 8.24 6.84
N HIS A 30 16.19 7.88 8.11
CA HIS A 30 15.95 8.80 9.23
C HIS A 30 16.79 10.09 9.19
N GLN A 31 17.95 10.09 8.56
CA GLN A 31 18.78 11.29 8.36
C GLN A 31 18.25 12.17 7.21
N TRP A 32 17.49 11.59 6.28
CA TRP A 32 17.09 12.25 5.04
C TRP A 32 15.62 12.67 4.99
N ILE A 33 14.76 11.99 5.75
CA ILE A 33 13.31 12.22 5.72
C ILE A 33 12.91 13.54 6.36
N LYS A 34 11.91 14.19 5.77
CA LYS A 34 11.34 15.47 6.23
C LYS A 34 9.90 15.24 6.71
N CYS A 35 9.60 15.59 7.95
CA CYS A 35 8.22 15.52 8.46
C CYS A 35 7.45 16.78 8.04
N ILE A 36 6.29 16.62 7.39
CA ILE A 36 5.42 17.72 6.94
C ILE A 36 4.03 17.58 7.58
N ASP A 37 3.53 18.69 8.11
CA ASP A 37 2.18 18.77 8.66
C ASP A 37 1.18 19.22 7.59
N LEU A 38 0.26 18.33 7.19
CA LEU A 38 -0.76 18.58 6.16
C LEU A 38 -1.77 19.69 6.53
N ARG A 39 -1.81 20.14 7.78
CA ARG A 39 -2.67 21.25 8.22
C ARG A 39 -2.13 22.61 7.82
N LYS A 40 -0.85 22.68 7.41
CA LYS A 40 -0.24 23.93 6.97
C LYS A 40 -0.72 24.30 5.56
N ASP A 41 -1.05 25.57 5.37
CA ASP A 41 -1.57 26.09 4.10
C ASP A 41 -0.46 26.40 3.09
N ASP A 42 0.79 26.52 3.53
CA ASP A 42 1.97 26.94 2.74
C ASP A 42 2.76 25.78 2.12
N ILE A 43 2.14 24.61 1.95
CA ILE A 43 2.79 23.45 1.31
C ILE A 43 2.68 23.58 -0.22
N SER A 44 3.79 23.96 -0.86
CA SER A 44 3.91 24.03 -2.32
C SER A 44 4.18 22.66 -2.95
N PRO A 45 3.76 22.42 -4.20
CA PRO A 45 4.15 21.24 -4.95
C PRO A 45 5.67 21.07 -5.00
N TYR A 46 6.13 19.83 -4.86
CA TYR A 46 7.54 19.47 -4.94
C TYR A 46 8.07 19.67 -6.36
N THR A 47 9.24 20.28 -6.46
CA THR A 47 9.89 20.65 -7.73
C THR A 47 11.17 19.86 -8.00
N GLY A 48 11.55 18.93 -7.12
CA GLY A 48 12.70 18.06 -7.36
C GLY A 48 12.35 16.89 -8.30
N LYS A 49 13.36 16.05 -8.61
CA LYS A 49 13.21 15.01 -9.64
C LYS A 49 12.26 13.88 -9.24
N LEU A 50 12.36 13.42 -8.00
CA LEU A 50 11.49 12.36 -7.47
C LEU A 50 11.28 12.56 -5.97
N GLY A 51 10.04 12.42 -5.52
CA GLY A 51 9.68 12.61 -4.12
C GLY A 51 8.65 11.58 -3.67
N PHE A 52 8.82 11.07 -2.46
CA PHE A 52 7.94 10.06 -1.86
C PHE A 52 7.23 10.64 -0.64
N GLY A 53 5.92 10.45 -0.56
CA GLY A 53 5.09 10.87 0.57
C GLY A 53 4.56 9.68 1.36
N PHE A 54 5.08 9.47 2.57
CA PHE A 54 4.60 8.45 3.49
C PHE A 54 3.44 8.98 4.33
N ILE A 55 2.40 8.18 4.49
CA ILE A 55 1.32 8.46 5.44
C ILE A 55 0.82 7.17 6.08
N GLY A 56 0.57 7.18 7.39
CA GLY A 56 0.04 6.02 8.10
C GLY A 56 -1.47 6.05 8.21
N PHE A 57 -2.11 4.89 8.10
CA PHE A 57 -3.52 4.70 8.44
C PHE A 57 -3.63 3.81 9.68
N CYS A 58 -3.67 4.42 10.86
CA CYS A 58 -3.69 3.72 12.15
C CYS A 58 -5.12 3.28 12.50
N CYS A 59 -5.62 2.27 11.77
CA CYS A 59 -6.97 1.73 11.93
C CYS A 59 -6.99 0.21 11.74
N ASP A 60 -7.66 -0.51 12.63
CA ASP A 60 -8.00 -1.93 12.49
C ASP A 60 -9.47 -2.20 12.87
N GLU A 61 -10.32 -1.17 12.81
CA GLU A 61 -11.75 -1.29 13.04
C GLU A 61 -12.43 -2.16 11.97
N GLY A 62 -11.97 -2.08 10.73
CA GLY A 62 -12.41 -2.98 9.66
C GLY A 62 -12.00 -4.42 9.92
N VAL A 63 -10.79 -4.65 10.46
CA VAL A 63 -10.35 -5.99 10.90
C VAL A 63 -11.30 -6.53 11.97
N ARG A 64 -11.62 -5.71 12.98
CA ARG A 64 -12.57 -6.08 14.05
C ARG A 64 -13.95 -6.42 13.48
N ARG A 65 -14.49 -5.58 12.59
CA ARG A 65 -15.79 -5.78 11.91
C ARG A 65 -15.79 -7.03 11.02
N ASN A 66 -14.64 -7.44 10.50
CA ASN A 66 -14.45 -8.66 9.70
C ASN A 66 -14.14 -9.89 10.56
N ASN A 67 -14.27 -9.81 11.89
CA ASN A 67 -13.95 -10.88 12.85
C ASN A 67 -12.48 -11.33 12.83
N GLY A 68 -11.57 -10.44 12.42
CA GLY A 68 -10.13 -10.66 12.46
C GLY A 68 -9.53 -10.35 13.84
N ARG A 69 -8.22 -10.58 13.96
CA ARG A 69 -7.44 -10.30 15.18
C ARG A 69 -6.87 -8.88 15.11
N THR A 70 -7.36 -7.98 15.97
CA THR A 70 -6.92 -6.57 16.00
C THR A 70 -5.46 -6.42 16.47
N GLY A 71 -4.85 -5.30 16.07
CA GLY A 71 -3.44 -4.97 16.28
C GLY A 71 -2.81 -4.22 15.11
N ALA A 72 -3.42 -4.30 13.91
CA ALA A 72 -2.91 -3.67 12.70
C ALA A 72 -2.90 -2.14 12.76
N SER A 73 -3.70 -1.51 13.63
CA SER A 73 -3.65 -0.06 13.89
C SER A 73 -2.27 0.43 14.35
N LYS A 74 -1.41 -0.47 14.86
CA LYS A 74 -0.02 -0.19 15.24
C LYS A 74 1.01 -0.49 14.14
N GLY A 75 0.60 -1.11 13.04
CA GLY A 75 1.44 -1.39 11.86
C GLY A 75 2.18 -0.16 11.32
N PRO A 76 1.53 1.00 11.14
CA PRO A 76 2.22 2.18 10.61
C PRO A 76 3.39 2.68 11.47
N GLU A 77 3.35 2.45 12.79
CA GLU A 77 4.46 2.82 13.68
C GLU A 77 5.58 1.79 13.63
N SER A 78 5.25 0.48 13.62
CA SER A 78 6.26 -0.58 13.55
C SER A 78 7.03 -0.56 12.23
N ILE A 79 6.33 -0.36 11.10
CA ILE A 79 6.95 -0.30 9.79
C ILE A 79 7.93 0.90 9.72
N ARG A 80 7.54 2.07 10.24
CA ARG A 80 8.43 3.25 10.30
C ARG A 80 9.71 3.00 11.08
N LYS A 81 9.63 2.30 12.21
CA LYS A 81 10.80 1.95 13.02
C LYS A 81 11.80 1.13 12.21
N GLU A 82 11.32 0.19 11.41
CA GLU A 82 12.16 -0.64 10.55
C GLU A 82 12.65 0.13 9.31
N MET A 83 11.84 1.06 8.76
CA MET A 83 12.25 1.93 7.67
C MET A 83 13.37 2.93 8.06
N ALA A 84 13.43 3.36 9.33
CA ALA A 84 14.34 4.42 9.78
C ALA A 84 15.83 4.12 9.50
N ASN A 85 16.20 2.84 9.59
CA ASN A 85 17.57 2.37 9.36
C ASN A 85 17.85 1.92 7.91
N LEU A 86 16.89 2.02 6.99
CA LEU A 86 17.15 1.70 5.59
C LEU A 86 18.18 2.67 4.98
N PRO A 87 19.12 2.20 4.14
CA PRO A 87 20.13 3.05 3.53
C PRO A 87 19.56 3.92 2.39
N CYS A 88 20.19 5.05 2.10
CA CYS A 88 19.89 5.85 0.92
C CYS A 88 20.64 5.28 -0.31
N PHE A 89 19.99 4.41 -1.09
CA PHE A 89 20.54 3.88 -2.37
C PHE A 89 20.16 4.72 -3.59
N PHE A 90 19.94 6.02 -3.37
CA PHE A 90 19.53 6.97 -4.39
C PHE A 90 20.29 8.27 -4.24
N THR A 91 20.33 9.10 -5.28
CA THR A 91 20.99 10.41 -5.27
C THR A 91 20.25 11.44 -4.40
N LYS A 92 20.91 12.56 -4.08
CA LYS A 92 20.31 13.68 -3.31
C LYS A 92 19.12 14.35 -4.02
N ASP A 93 18.86 14.04 -5.28
CA ASP A 93 17.69 14.54 -6.04
C ASP A 93 16.37 13.83 -5.67
N VAL A 94 16.46 12.76 -4.87
CA VAL A 94 15.30 12.04 -4.32
C VAL A 94 15.00 12.56 -2.91
N ASN A 95 13.75 12.92 -2.60
CA ASN A 95 13.36 13.32 -1.25
C ASN A 95 12.26 12.43 -0.66
N LEU A 96 12.36 12.22 0.65
CA LEU A 96 11.43 11.44 1.45
C LEU A 96 10.67 12.39 2.39
N PHE A 97 9.34 12.28 2.41
CA PHE A 97 8.47 13.09 3.27
C PHE A 97 7.55 12.20 4.09
N ASP A 98 7.45 12.44 5.40
CA ASP A 98 6.46 11.79 6.25
C ASP A 98 5.37 12.78 6.63
N PHE A 99 4.14 12.47 6.22
CA PHE A 99 2.97 13.31 6.44
C PHE A 99 2.22 12.95 7.72
N GLY A 100 2.68 12.00 8.53
CA GLY A 100 2.00 11.65 9.78
C GLY A 100 1.01 10.49 9.63
N ASN A 101 -0.02 10.50 10.45
CA ASN A 101 -1.00 9.42 10.54
C ASN A 101 -2.43 9.95 10.46
N ILE A 102 -3.31 9.16 9.86
CA ILE A 102 -4.75 9.19 10.11
C ILE A 102 -5.07 8.17 11.22
N ILE A 103 -5.90 8.54 12.17
CA ILE A 103 -6.23 7.76 13.38
C ILE A 103 -7.71 7.36 13.35
N CYS A 104 -8.00 6.12 13.75
CA CYS A 104 -9.37 5.62 13.95
C CYS A 104 -9.56 5.16 15.41
N ASP A 105 -9.79 6.10 16.32
CA ASP A 105 -9.88 5.91 17.77
C ASP A 105 -11.33 5.82 18.33
N ASP A 106 -12.33 6.11 17.51
CA ASP A 106 -13.76 6.18 17.87
C ASP A 106 -14.63 5.18 17.09
N ASN A 107 -14.02 4.16 16.48
CA ASN A 107 -14.66 3.20 15.58
C ASN A 107 -15.30 3.81 14.31
N SER A 108 -14.99 5.07 13.98
CA SER A 108 -15.43 5.74 12.74
C SER A 108 -14.48 5.43 11.58
N LEU A 109 -14.58 4.21 11.06
CA LEU A 109 -13.79 3.75 9.91
C LEU A 109 -14.01 4.65 8.69
N GLU A 110 -15.27 4.94 8.38
CA GLU A 110 -15.68 5.66 7.17
C GLU A 110 -15.15 7.11 7.14
N GLU A 111 -15.19 7.82 8.28
CA GLU A 111 -14.63 9.17 8.36
C GLU A 111 -13.10 9.13 8.28
N SER A 112 -12.46 8.14 8.92
CA SER A 112 -11.01 7.94 8.82
C SER A 112 -10.59 7.68 7.36
N GLN A 113 -11.29 6.80 6.64
CA GLN A 113 -11.04 6.54 5.20
C GLN A 113 -11.26 7.78 4.34
N LYS A 114 -12.25 8.63 4.66
CA LYS A 114 -12.48 9.91 3.98
C LYS A 114 -11.33 10.88 4.21
N ILE A 115 -10.79 10.94 5.42
CA ILE A 115 -9.62 11.79 5.73
C ILE A 115 -8.37 11.25 5.03
N LEU A 116 -8.16 9.93 5.01
CA LEU A 116 -7.10 9.30 4.23
C LEU A 116 -7.21 9.66 2.75
N SER A 117 -8.41 9.58 2.17
CA SER A 117 -8.66 9.96 0.77
C SER A 117 -8.24 11.40 0.48
N LYS A 118 -8.58 12.34 1.38
CA LYS A 118 -8.15 13.75 1.27
C LYS A 118 -6.63 13.89 1.34
N ALA A 119 -5.98 13.17 2.25
CA ALA A 119 -4.54 13.22 2.43
C ALA A 119 -3.80 12.68 1.20
N VAL A 120 -4.19 11.50 0.68
CA VAL A 120 -3.62 10.93 -0.55
C VAL A 120 -3.79 11.88 -1.74
N SER A 121 -4.99 12.43 -1.94
CA SER A 121 -5.24 13.38 -3.03
C SER A 121 -4.38 14.66 -2.91
N LYS A 122 -4.13 15.12 -1.67
CA LYS A 122 -3.23 16.23 -1.38
C LYS A 122 -1.78 15.85 -1.68
N ILE A 123 -1.28 14.70 -1.23
CA ILE A 123 0.10 14.23 -1.51
C ILE A 123 0.35 14.14 -3.02
N LEU A 124 -0.59 13.56 -3.79
CA LEU A 124 -0.50 13.52 -5.24
C LEU A 124 -0.44 14.93 -5.85
N SER A 125 -1.26 15.87 -5.37
CA SER A 125 -1.21 17.27 -5.83
C SER A 125 0.08 18.01 -5.47
N LEU A 126 0.89 17.46 -4.57
CA LEU A 126 2.21 17.96 -4.24
C LEU A 126 3.31 17.38 -5.15
N ASN A 127 2.96 16.66 -6.23
CA ASN A 127 3.90 15.96 -7.11
C ASN A 127 4.77 14.94 -6.36
N LEU A 128 4.18 14.23 -5.40
CA LEU A 128 4.84 13.18 -4.63
C LEU A 128 4.17 11.83 -4.90
N PHE A 129 4.96 10.78 -4.96
CA PHE A 129 4.48 9.40 -5.02
C PHE A 129 4.01 8.96 -3.62
N PRO A 130 2.71 8.69 -3.40
CA PRO A 130 2.21 8.32 -2.08
C PRO A 130 2.52 6.85 -1.76
N ILE A 131 2.97 6.62 -0.52
CA ILE A 131 3.19 5.30 0.07
C ILE A 131 2.42 5.25 1.38
N ILE A 132 1.36 4.46 1.43
CA ILE A 132 0.50 4.38 2.61
C ILE A 132 0.97 3.18 3.44
N LEU A 133 1.28 3.46 4.71
CA LEU A 133 1.53 2.44 5.72
C LEU A 133 0.17 2.10 6.33
N GLY A 134 -0.40 0.98 5.93
CA GLY A 134 -1.75 0.59 6.30
C GLY A 134 -1.87 0.09 7.73
N GLY A 135 -3.11 0.07 8.18
CA GLY A 135 -3.53 -0.76 9.30
C GLY A 135 -4.13 -2.05 8.73
N GLY A 136 -5.39 -2.32 9.02
CA GLY A 136 -6.11 -3.36 8.27
C GLY A 136 -6.31 -2.99 6.79
N HIS A 137 -6.68 -3.97 5.98
CA HIS A 137 -6.80 -3.78 4.53
C HIS A 137 -7.96 -2.85 4.11
N GLU A 138 -8.82 -2.46 5.05
CA GLU A 138 -9.77 -1.35 4.89
C GLU A 138 -9.12 -0.01 4.46
N THR A 139 -7.80 0.13 4.69
CA THR A 139 -6.98 1.25 4.21
C THR A 139 -7.21 1.54 2.72
N THR A 140 -7.30 0.47 1.93
CA THR A 140 -7.41 0.49 0.48
C THR A 140 -8.60 1.29 -0.02
N PHE A 141 -9.75 1.28 0.66
CA PHE A 141 -10.91 2.07 0.21
C PHE A 141 -10.65 3.58 0.28
N GLY A 142 -10.07 4.05 1.40
CA GLY A 142 -9.71 5.45 1.56
C GLY A 142 -8.59 5.86 0.60
N HIS A 143 -7.61 4.98 0.42
CA HIS A 143 -6.51 5.18 -0.52
C HIS A 143 -7.00 5.30 -1.97
N TYR A 144 -7.76 4.31 -2.47
CA TYR A 144 -8.33 4.31 -3.82
C TYR A 144 -9.14 5.58 -4.09
N LYS A 145 -10.01 5.98 -3.17
CA LYS A 145 -10.78 7.22 -3.30
C LYS A 145 -9.89 8.45 -3.42
N GLY A 146 -8.75 8.48 -2.73
CA GLY A 146 -7.78 9.58 -2.84
C GLY A 146 -7.15 9.68 -4.23
N VAL A 147 -6.73 8.54 -4.78
CA VAL A 147 -6.22 8.44 -6.16
C VAL A 147 -7.31 8.85 -7.15
N LEU A 148 -8.50 8.27 -7.04
CA LEU A 148 -9.64 8.58 -7.90
C LEU A 148 -9.99 10.08 -7.86
N ASN A 149 -10.07 10.68 -6.67
CA ASN A 149 -10.36 12.11 -6.50
C ASN A 149 -9.29 13.00 -7.13
N HIS A 150 -8.02 12.60 -7.10
CA HIS A 150 -6.94 13.33 -7.75
C HIS A 150 -7.09 13.26 -9.29
N LEU A 151 -7.20 12.06 -9.85
CA LEU A 151 -7.31 11.86 -11.29
C LEU A 151 -8.61 12.44 -11.88
N SER A 152 -9.69 12.45 -11.10
CA SER A 152 -10.98 13.03 -11.50
C SER A 152 -10.92 14.55 -11.73
N LYS A 153 -9.85 15.23 -11.28
CA LYS A 153 -9.61 16.66 -11.59
C LYS A 153 -9.19 16.88 -13.05
N HIS A 154 -8.72 15.83 -13.72
CA HIS A 154 -8.16 15.88 -15.06
C HIS A 154 -9.03 15.15 -16.10
N THR A 155 -9.79 14.13 -15.69
CA THR A 155 -10.69 13.38 -16.57
C THR A 155 -11.96 12.93 -15.83
N LYS A 156 -13.08 12.81 -16.55
CA LYS A 156 -14.35 12.34 -15.98
C LYS A 156 -14.38 10.83 -15.72
N THR A 157 -13.60 10.07 -16.50
CA THR A 157 -13.52 8.61 -16.43
C THR A 157 -12.06 8.20 -16.23
N PRO A 158 -11.48 8.41 -15.02
CA PRO A 158 -10.14 7.94 -14.72
C PRO A 158 -10.02 6.43 -14.91
N ASP A 159 -9.06 6.02 -15.73
CA ASP A 159 -8.74 4.61 -15.92
C ASP A 159 -7.72 4.17 -14.87
N ILE A 160 -8.16 3.28 -13.96
CA ILE A 160 -7.38 2.81 -12.81
C ILE A 160 -7.47 1.29 -12.73
N GLY A 161 -6.35 0.62 -12.97
CA GLY A 161 -6.18 -0.81 -12.70
C GLY A 161 -5.65 -1.06 -11.29
N ILE A 162 -6.35 -1.89 -10.52
CA ILE A 162 -5.94 -2.27 -9.16
C ILE A 162 -5.20 -3.60 -9.21
N ILE A 163 -3.96 -3.65 -8.70
CA ILE A 163 -3.22 -4.89 -8.50
C ILE A 163 -3.03 -5.12 -7.00
N ASN A 164 -3.63 -6.20 -6.49
CA ASN A 164 -3.53 -6.61 -5.10
C ASN A 164 -2.68 -7.88 -4.97
N PHE A 165 -1.82 -7.94 -3.98
CA PHE A 165 -1.18 -9.18 -3.54
C PHE A 165 -1.81 -9.60 -2.21
N ASP A 166 -2.56 -10.70 -2.23
CA ASP A 166 -3.44 -11.10 -1.14
C ASP A 166 -3.82 -12.58 -1.22
N ALA A 167 -4.00 -13.20 -0.06
CA ALA A 167 -4.58 -14.53 0.04
C ALA A 167 -6.11 -14.53 -0.14
N HIS A 168 -6.75 -13.37 0.06
CA HIS A 168 -8.20 -13.16 0.05
C HIS A 168 -8.63 -12.26 -1.12
N PHE A 169 -9.86 -12.43 -1.59
CA PHE A 169 -10.42 -11.53 -2.60
C PHE A 169 -10.84 -10.17 -2.04
N ASP A 170 -11.27 -10.17 -0.77
CA ASP A 170 -11.88 -9.05 -0.07
C ASP A 170 -13.03 -8.34 -0.82
N LEU A 171 -13.92 -9.19 -1.34
CA LEU A 171 -15.17 -8.84 -2.03
C LEU A 171 -16.43 -9.12 -1.19
N ARG A 172 -16.33 -9.16 0.14
CA ARG A 172 -17.45 -9.52 1.01
C ARG A 172 -18.60 -8.52 0.88
N PRO A 173 -19.86 -8.98 1.04
CA PRO A 173 -20.99 -8.06 1.24
C PRO A 173 -20.77 -7.20 2.48
N TYR A 174 -21.28 -5.97 2.43
CA TYR A 174 -21.09 -4.96 3.48
C TYR A 174 -22.42 -4.34 3.95
N GLU A 175 -23.50 -5.13 3.95
CA GLU A 175 -24.82 -4.71 4.47
C GLU A 175 -24.74 -4.26 5.94
N ASN A 176 -23.82 -4.84 6.70
CA ASN A 176 -23.54 -4.50 8.10
C ASN A 176 -22.39 -3.47 8.26
N GLY A 177 -22.12 -2.69 7.20
CA GLY A 177 -21.06 -1.68 7.18
C GLY A 177 -19.73 -2.18 6.60
N ALA A 178 -18.82 -1.23 6.37
CA ALA A 178 -17.51 -1.51 5.80
C ALA A 178 -16.62 -2.27 6.78
N SER A 179 -15.77 -3.16 6.25
CA SER A 179 -14.79 -3.95 7.00
C SER A 179 -13.50 -4.15 6.19
N SER A 180 -12.51 -4.83 6.79
CA SER A 180 -11.25 -5.18 6.12
C SER A 180 -11.44 -6.16 4.96
N GLY A 181 -12.61 -6.76 4.77
CA GLY A 181 -12.87 -7.73 3.70
C GLY A 181 -13.79 -7.23 2.59
N THR A 182 -14.07 -5.92 2.52
CA THR A 182 -15.17 -5.37 1.70
C THR A 182 -14.76 -4.30 0.70
N MET A 183 -13.59 -3.71 0.87
CA MET A 183 -13.13 -2.52 0.14
C MET A 183 -13.18 -2.69 -1.39
N PHE A 184 -12.82 -3.85 -1.95
CA PHE A 184 -12.83 -4.02 -3.40
C PHE A 184 -14.25 -4.12 -3.96
N ARG A 185 -15.20 -4.65 -3.18
CA ARG A 185 -16.62 -4.59 -3.53
C ARG A 185 -17.16 -3.16 -3.41
N GLN A 186 -16.76 -2.43 -2.37
CA GLN A 186 -17.11 -1.00 -2.25
C GLN A 186 -16.54 -0.16 -3.40
N ILE A 187 -15.33 -0.48 -3.89
CA ILE A 187 -14.73 0.17 -5.05
C ILE A 187 -15.50 -0.18 -6.33
N HIS A 188 -15.87 -1.44 -6.51
CA HIS A 188 -16.73 -1.86 -7.63
C HIS A 188 -18.02 -1.02 -7.65
N ASP A 189 -18.76 -0.99 -6.54
CA ASP A 189 -20.05 -0.30 -6.47
C ASP A 189 -19.88 1.21 -6.67
N LEU A 190 -18.85 1.82 -6.08
CA LEU A 190 -18.48 3.23 -6.29
C LEU A 190 -18.20 3.56 -7.76
N ASN A 191 -17.50 2.68 -8.48
CA ASN A 191 -17.15 2.89 -9.87
C ASN A 191 -18.37 2.79 -10.77
N ILE A 192 -19.23 1.79 -10.55
CA ILE A 192 -20.51 1.66 -11.26
C ILE A 192 -21.38 2.90 -11.07
N ASP A 193 -21.53 3.38 -9.83
CA ASP A 193 -22.31 4.60 -9.52
C ASP A 193 -21.77 5.85 -10.22
N LYS A 194 -20.46 5.88 -10.49
CA LYS A 194 -19.78 6.99 -11.18
C LYS A 194 -19.69 6.82 -12.70
N GLY A 195 -20.12 5.67 -13.24
CA GLY A 195 -19.91 5.33 -14.66
C GLY A 195 -18.43 5.19 -15.03
N ILE A 196 -17.61 4.69 -14.11
CA ILE A 196 -16.19 4.42 -14.28
C ILE A 196 -16.00 2.90 -14.34
N ASP A 197 -15.09 2.43 -15.18
CA ASP A 197 -14.79 1.00 -15.27
C ASP A 197 -14.14 0.48 -13.97
N TYR A 198 -14.54 -0.72 -13.55
CA TYR A 198 -13.94 -1.43 -12.43
C TYR A 198 -12.93 -2.47 -12.94
N SER A 199 -11.66 -2.33 -12.55
CA SER A 199 -10.59 -3.23 -12.99
C SER A 199 -9.74 -3.69 -11.82
N TYR A 200 -9.83 -4.98 -11.50
CA TYR A 200 -9.17 -5.58 -10.34
C TYR A 200 -8.45 -6.88 -10.71
N PHE A 201 -7.17 -6.95 -10.33
CA PHE A 201 -6.28 -8.10 -10.50
C PHE A 201 -5.69 -8.52 -9.15
N CYS A 202 -6.03 -9.71 -8.66
CA CYS A 202 -5.56 -10.22 -7.36
C CYS A 202 -4.58 -11.39 -7.50
N MET A 203 -3.40 -11.28 -6.92
CA MET A 203 -2.33 -12.29 -6.99
C MET A 203 -2.11 -12.94 -5.63
N GLY A 204 -2.11 -14.26 -5.58
CA GLY A 204 -1.86 -15.01 -4.34
C GLY A 204 -3.10 -15.62 -3.71
N ILE A 205 -4.24 -15.63 -4.40
CA ILE A 205 -5.50 -16.16 -3.87
C ILE A 205 -5.34 -17.60 -3.39
N GLN A 206 -5.84 -17.88 -2.19
CA GLN A 206 -5.83 -19.22 -1.60
C GLN A 206 -7.25 -19.78 -1.55
N ASN A 207 -7.46 -20.93 -2.18
CA ASN A 207 -8.78 -21.57 -2.25
C ASN A 207 -9.35 -21.89 -0.86
N HIS A 208 -8.51 -22.19 0.13
CA HIS A 208 -8.97 -22.50 1.49
C HIS A 208 -9.33 -21.25 2.31
N SER A 209 -8.96 -20.07 1.84
CA SER A 209 -9.22 -18.78 2.50
C SER A 209 -10.41 -18.04 1.89
N ASN A 210 -10.97 -18.56 0.80
CA ASN A 210 -12.06 -17.94 0.05
C ASN A 210 -13.21 -18.92 -0.20
N THR A 211 -14.44 -18.52 0.15
CA THR A 211 -15.63 -19.32 -0.12
C THR A 211 -15.93 -19.36 -1.62
N VAL A 212 -16.67 -20.38 -2.08
CA VAL A 212 -17.13 -20.48 -3.48
C VAL A 212 -17.92 -19.23 -3.92
N ASP A 213 -18.65 -18.60 -3.00
CA ASP A 213 -19.40 -17.37 -3.26
C ASP A 213 -18.48 -16.19 -3.62
N LEU A 214 -17.32 -16.06 -2.98
CA LEU A 214 -16.32 -15.05 -3.33
C LEU A 214 -15.73 -15.28 -4.72
N PHE A 215 -15.49 -16.54 -5.11
CA PHE A 215 -15.07 -16.86 -6.48
C PHE A 215 -16.15 -16.51 -7.52
N LYS A 216 -17.42 -16.83 -7.23
CA LYS A 216 -18.54 -16.44 -8.09
C LYS A 216 -18.69 -14.93 -8.20
N THR A 217 -18.50 -14.22 -7.09
CA THR A 217 -18.52 -12.75 -7.04
C THR A 217 -17.37 -12.16 -7.85
N ALA A 218 -16.15 -12.67 -7.69
CA ALA A 218 -14.99 -12.29 -8.50
C ALA A 218 -15.26 -12.47 -9.99
N HIS A 219 -15.81 -13.62 -10.39
CA HIS A 219 -16.20 -13.87 -11.79
C HIS A 219 -17.28 -12.89 -12.27
N LYS A 220 -18.32 -12.65 -11.47
CA LYS A 220 -19.41 -11.72 -11.79
C LYS A 220 -18.89 -10.29 -12.01
N PHE A 221 -17.93 -9.84 -11.22
CA PHE A 221 -17.34 -8.50 -11.32
C PHE A 221 -16.18 -8.42 -12.33
N GLY A 222 -15.89 -9.50 -13.06
CA GLY A 222 -14.81 -9.52 -14.05
C GLY A 222 -13.40 -9.49 -13.45
N VAL A 223 -13.25 -9.79 -12.16
CA VAL A 223 -11.97 -9.80 -11.44
C VAL A 223 -11.03 -10.84 -12.06
N LYS A 224 -9.81 -10.41 -12.33
CA LYS A 224 -8.71 -11.31 -12.73
C LYS A 224 -7.97 -11.75 -11.48
N TYR A 225 -7.56 -13.01 -11.43
CA TYR A 225 -6.78 -13.48 -10.29
C TYR A 225 -5.83 -14.62 -10.64
N VAL A 226 -4.82 -14.78 -9.79
CA VAL A 226 -3.83 -15.86 -9.85
C VAL A 226 -3.77 -16.53 -8.48
N LEU A 227 -3.84 -17.86 -8.45
CA LEU A 227 -3.78 -18.60 -7.20
C LEU A 227 -2.34 -18.65 -6.65
N ALA A 228 -2.17 -18.72 -5.34
CA ALA A 228 -0.84 -18.83 -4.71
C ALA A 228 -0.03 -20.02 -5.22
N LYS A 229 -0.70 -21.17 -5.44
CA LYS A 229 -0.07 -22.37 -6.00
C LYS A 229 0.45 -22.16 -7.42
N ASP A 230 -0.22 -21.31 -8.20
CA ASP A 230 0.17 -21.03 -9.59
C ASP A 230 1.37 -20.08 -9.55
N VAL A 231 1.35 -19.01 -8.74
CA VAL A 231 2.55 -18.18 -8.50
C VAL A 231 3.75 -19.01 -8.03
N THR A 232 3.51 -20.07 -7.26
CA THR A 232 4.57 -20.94 -6.73
C THR A 232 5.12 -21.91 -7.77
N ASN A 233 4.26 -22.58 -8.53
CA ASN A 233 4.63 -23.71 -9.39
C ASN A 233 4.76 -23.36 -10.87
N ASP A 234 4.29 -22.19 -11.30
CA ASP A 234 4.25 -21.79 -12.70
C ASP A 234 5.65 -21.56 -13.26
N THR A 235 5.83 -21.91 -14.54
CA THR A 235 6.86 -21.29 -15.36
C THR A 235 6.48 -19.82 -15.47
N GLU A 236 7.20 -18.92 -14.79
CA GLU A 236 6.88 -17.49 -14.54
C GLU A 236 6.16 -16.73 -15.69
N TRP A 237 6.33 -17.17 -16.94
CA TRP A 237 5.70 -16.68 -18.17
C TRP A 237 4.17 -16.54 -18.16
N ASN A 238 3.38 -17.56 -17.78
CA ASN A 238 1.91 -17.45 -17.93
C ASN A 238 1.29 -16.43 -16.97
N THR A 239 1.79 -16.40 -15.73
CA THR A 239 1.42 -15.36 -14.76
C THR A 239 1.87 -13.97 -15.21
N LEU A 240 3.09 -13.83 -15.76
CA LEU A 240 3.58 -12.56 -16.29
C LEU A 240 2.78 -12.07 -17.50
N ASP A 241 2.35 -12.95 -18.40
CA ASP A 241 1.56 -12.56 -19.57
C ASP A 241 0.20 -11.99 -19.17
N LYS A 242 -0.53 -12.66 -18.26
CA LYS A 242 -1.80 -12.16 -17.71
C LYS A 242 -1.62 -10.80 -17.04
N LEU A 243 -0.55 -10.64 -16.28
CA LEU A 243 -0.22 -9.39 -15.59
C LEU A 243 0.12 -8.27 -16.60
N ASN A 244 0.91 -8.58 -17.62
CA ASN A 244 1.28 -7.64 -18.67
C ASN A 244 0.06 -7.18 -19.48
N ASP A 245 -0.84 -8.10 -19.83
CA ASP A 245 -2.09 -7.78 -20.52
C ASP A 245 -3.00 -6.89 -19.68
N PHE A 246 -3.03 -7.09 -18.36
CA PHE A 246 -3.74 -6.19 -17.44
C PHE A 246 -3.09 -4.79 -17.43
N ILE A 247 -1.78 -4.70 -17.22
CA ILE A 247 -1.04 -3.42 -17.17
C ILE A 247 -1.16 -2.63 -18.48
N LYS A 248 -1.13 -3.29 -19.63
CA LYS A 248 -1.24 -2.63 -20.94
C LYS A 248 -2.57 -1.91 -21.13
N LYS A 249 -3.66 -2.44 -20.54
CA LYS A 249 -5.01 -1.89 -20.66
C LYS A 249 -5.29 -0.68 -19.80
N HIS A 250 -4.40 -0.36 -18.85
CA HIS A 250 -4.63 0.70 -17.89
C HIS A 250 -3.61 1.83 -18.00
N ASP A 251 -4.07 3.08 -17.91
CA ASP A 251 -3.19 4.25 -17.86
C ASP A 251 -2.57 4.44 -16.48
N ASN A 252 -3.34 4.15 -15.42
CA ASN A 252 -2.90 4.29 -14.03
C ASN A 252 -3.01 2.94 -13.30
N ILE A 253 -1.97 2.57 -12.58
CA ILE A 253 -1.92 1.37 -11.76
C ILE A 253 -1.84 1.76 -10.29
N TYR A 254 -2.75 1.21 -9.49
CA TYR A 254 -2.72 1.28 -8.04
C TYR A 254 -2.32 -0.09 -7.50
N ILE A 255 -1.27 -0.14 -6.67
CA ILE A 255 -0.80 -1.38 -6.04
C ILE A 255 -1.12 -1.37 -4.56
N THR A 256 -1.64 -2.50 -4.07
CA THR A 256 -1.79 -2.78 -2.65
C THR A 256 -1.23 -4.16 -2.31
N ILE A 257 -0.59 -4.29 -1.16
CA ILE A 257 -0.09 -5.56 -0.64
C ILE A 257 -0.74 -5.81 0.72
N CYS A 258 -1.52 -6.88 0.82
CA CYS A 258 -1.89 -7.44 2.11
C CYS A 258 -0.72 -8.28 2.63
N SER A 259 -0.18 -7.96 3.81
CA SER A 259 0.96 -8.71 4.36
C SER A 259 0.61 -10.18 4.67
N ASP A 260 -0.67 -10.52 4.73
CA ASP A 260 -1.09 -11.91 4.91
C ASP A 260 -0.97 -12.77 3.64
N VAL A 261 -0.66 -12.19 2.47
CA VAL A 261 -0.34 -12.97 1.26
C VAL A 261 0.88 -13.87 1.46
N PHE A 262 1.81 -13.46 2.33
CA PHE A 262 3.05 -14.16 2.56
C PHE A 262 2.87 -15.35 3.50
N THR A 263 3.72 -16.36 3.36
CA THR A 263 3.75 -17.48 4.30
C THR A 263 4.02 -16.96 5.71
N SER A 264 3.38 -17.57 6.71
CA SER A 264 3.56 -17.25 8.13
C SER A 264 5.01 -17.28 8.62
N SER A 265 5.92 -17.99 7.93
CA SER A 265 7.37 -17.94 8.20
C SER A 265 8.01 -16.59 7.91
N TYR A 266 7.44 -15.84 6.96
CA TYR A 266 7.92 -14.52 6.53
C TYR A 266 7.05 -13.37 7.05
N ALA A 267 5.75 -13.63 7.29
CA ALA A 267 4.82 -12.64 7.84
C ALA A 267 3.96 -13.22 8.98
N PRO A 268 4.52 -13.57 10.14
CA PRO A 268 3.75 -14.08 11.28
C PRO A 268 2.82 -13.02 11.90
N GLY A 269 3.24 -11.75 11.87
CA GLY A 269 2.55 -10.60 12.44
C GLY A 269 1.41 -10.06 11.61
N VAL A 270 0.37 -10.87 11.38
CA VAL A 270 -0.83 -10.48 10.62
C VAL A 270 -2.12 -10.97 11.28
N SER A 271 -3.29 -10.47 10.87
CA SER A 271 -4.57 -10.97 11.38
C SER A 271 -4.83 -12.43 10.97
N ALA A 272 -4.64 -12.80 9.71
CA ALA A 272 -4.94 -14.14 9.19
C ALA A 272 -3.70 -14.79 8.54
N THR A 273 -2.88 -15.48 9.32
CA THR A 273 -1.64 -16.11 8.83
C THR A 273 -1.89 -17.20 7.79
N GLN A 274 -1.07 -17.28 6.75
CA GLN A 274 -1.18 -18.30 5.71
C GLN A 274 -0.05 -19.33 5.78
N SER A 275 -0.40 -20.61 5.91
CA SER A 275 0.60 -21.69 5.92
C SER A 275 1.18 -22.00 4.54
N LEU A 276 0.45 -21.68 3.47
CA LEU A 276 0.82 -21.90 2.07
C LEU A 276 0.88 -20.58 1.28
N GLY A 277 1.27 -19.50 1.97
CA GLY A 277 1.42 -18.18 1.37
C GLY A 277 2.58 -18.09 0.37
N LEU A 278 2.78 -16.88 -0.14
CA LEU A 278 3.83 -16.60 -1.12
C LEU A 278 5.19 -16.36 -0.46
N ASP A 279 6.23 -16.73 -1.20
CA ASP A 279 7.59 -16.31 -0.91
C ASP A 279 7.79 -14.82 -1.28
N PRO A 280 8.30 -13.97 -0.36
CA PRO A 280 8.57 -12.57 -0.64
C PRO A 280 9.37 -12.29 -1.91
N GLU A 281 10.38 -13.10 -2.23
CA GLU A 281 11.23 -12.89 -3.41
C GLU A 281 10.42 -13.02 -4.71
N LYS A 282 9.45 -13.93 -4.75
CA LYS A 282 8.55 -14.06 -5.91
C LYS A 282 7.68 -12.84 -6.07
N VAL A 283 7.07 -12.35 -4.98
CA VAL A 283 6.24 -11.14 -5.00
C VAL A 283 7.08 -9.92 -5.42
N LEU A 284 8.31 -9.80 -4.92
CA LEU A 284 9.22 -8.71 -5.31
C LEU A 284 9.54 -8.70 -6.82
N LYS A 285 9.66 -9.87 -7.47
CA LYS A 285 9.84 -9.92 -8.94
C LYS A 285 8.64 -9.31 -9.67
N PHE A 286 7.42 -9.71 -9.32
CA PHE A 286 6.20 -9.14 -9.92
C PHE A 286 6.04 -7.66 -9.59
N LEU A 287 6.25 -7.26 -8.34
CA LEU A 287 6.19 -5.87 -7.91
C LEU A 287 7.14 -4.98 -8.72
N LYS A 288 8.41 -5.39 -8.87
CA LYS A 288 9.41 -4.68 -9.68
C LYS A 288 9.01 -4.61 -11.15
N TYR A 289 8.43 -5.68 -11.69
CA TYR A 289 7.92 -5.71 -13.06
C TYR A 289 6.78 -4.70 -13.26
N ILE A 290 5.81 -4.65 -12.34
CA ILE A 290 4.69 -3.71 -12.39
C ILE A 290 5.20 -2.26 -12.29
N LEU A 291 6.11 -1.96 -11.37
CA LEU A 291 6.69 -0.62 -11.19
C LEU A 291 7.43 -0.15 -12.45
N LYS A 292 8.14 -1.05 -13.14
CA LYS A 292 8.84 -0.74 -14.41
C LYS A 292 7.92 -0.38 -15.57
N SER A 293 6.61 -0.58 -15.45
CA SER A 293 5.64 -0.07 -16.43
C SER A 293 5.54 1.45 -16.46
N ASN A 294 6.05 2.14 -15.44
CA ASN A 294 5.93 3.59 -15.24
C ASN A 294 4.47 4.11 -15.17
N LYS A 295 3.52 3.20 -14.92
CA LYS A 295 2.08 3.51 -14.79
C LYS A 295 1.60 3.52 -13.33
N VAL A 296 2.45 3.11 -12.39
CA VAL A 296 2.07 3.02 -10.97
C VAL A 296 1.98 4.43 -10.40
N VAL A 297 0.82 4.78 -9.84
CA VAL A 297 0.56 6.12 -9.29
C VAL A 297 0.61 6.18 -7.78
N SER A 298 0.41 5.04 -7.10
CA SER A 298 0.40 4.98 -5.65
C SER A 298 0.54 3.53 -5.14
N PHE A 299 1.03 3.38 -3.91
CA PHE A 299 1.28 2.08 -3.27
C PHE A 299 0.82 2.05 -1.81
N ASP A 300 0.30 0.91 -1.34
CA ASP A 300 0.16 0.64 0.09
C ASP A 300 0.56 -0.78 0.49
N ILE A 301 0.85 -0.93 1.78
CA ILE A 301 1.04 -2.22 2.44
C ILE A 301 0.23 -2.27 3.74
N CYS A 302 -0.55 -3.32 3.92
CA CYS A 302 -1.54 -3.46 4.99
C CYS A 302 -1.35 -4.75 5.81
N GLU A 303 -2.15 -4.91 6.85
CA GLU A 303 -2.27 -6.07 7.75
C GLU A 303 -1.04 -6.38 8.63
N VAL A 304 -0.05 -5.49 8.68
CA VAL A 304 1.06 -5.62 9.65
C VAL A 304 0.53 -5.36 11.07
N SER A 305 0.55 -6.40 11.90
CA SER A 305 0.06 -6.40 13.27
C SER A 305 1.19 -6.70 14.26
N PRO A 306 1.81 -5.67 14.87
CA PRO A 306 2.97 -5.84 15.76
C PRO A 306 2.72 -6.74 16.96
N ARG A 307 1.45 -6.88 17.39
CA ARG A 307 1.06 -7.76 18.49
C ARG A 307 1.34 -9.24 18.20
N PHE A 308 1.27 -9.64 16.94
CA PHE A 308 1.52 -11.02 16.50
C PHE A 308 2.89 -11.19 15.83
N ASP A 309 3.61 -10.09 15.63
CA ASP A 309 4.91 -10.11 14.99
C ASP A 309 5.96 -10.71 15.93
N GLN A 310 6.92 -11.42 15.37
CA GLN A 310 8.00 -12.09 16.10
C GLN A 310 9.31 -11.45 15.69
N ASP A 311 10.01 -10.82 16.63
CA ASP A 311 11.26 -10.11 16.39
C ASP A 311 11.18 -9.11 15.21
N LYS A 312 10.01 -8.48 15.05
CA LYS A 312 9.71 -7.51 13.98
C LYS A 312 9.81 -8.08 12.56
N THR A 313 9.73 -9.40 12.39
CA THR A 313 9.87 -10.07 11.09
C THR A 313 8.93 -9.49 10.03
N THR A 314 7.64 -9.34 10.34
CA THR A 314 6.65 -8.80 9.39
C THR A 314 6.87 -7.31 9.15
N ALA A 315 7.13 -6.52 10.20
CA ALA A 315 7.40 -5.08 10.05
C ALA A 315 8.66 -4.82 9.21
N ASN A 316 9.70 -5.64 9.39
CA ASN A 316 10.93 -5.60 8.60
C ASN A 316 10.66 -5.98 7.13
N LEU A 317 9.91 -7.06 6.89
CA LEU A 317 9.50 -7.44 5.54
C LEU A 317 8.76 -6.30 4.83
N ALA A 318 7.80 -5.66 5.50
CA ALA A 318 7.09 -4.52 4.94
C ALA A 318 8.03 -3.34 4.62
N ALA A 319 8.99 -3.03 5.49
CA ALA A 319 10.00 -2.01 5.24
C ALA A 319 10.89 -2.36 4.02
N VAL A 320 11.29 -3.63 3.87
CA VAL A 320 12.09 -4.11 2.72
C VAL A 320 11.30 -4.06 1.41
N ILE A 321 10.00 -4.36 1.44
CA ILE A 321 9.12 -4.19 0.27
C ILE A 321 9.04 -2.71 -0.13
N ILE A 322 8.82 -1.81 0.83
CA ILE A 322 8.80 -0.36 0.57
C ILE A 322 10.16 0.13 0.04
N PHE A 323 11.26 -0.36 0.60
CA PHE A 323 12.62 -0.10 0.10
C PHE A 323 12.75 -0.51 -1.37
N SER A 324 12.24 -1.68 -1.74
CA SER A 324 12.21 -2.15 -3.13
C SER A 324 11.35 -1.26 -4.04
N VAL A 325 10.19 -0.78 -3.57
CA VAL A 325 9.34 0.17 -4.31
C VAL A 325 10.10 1.46 -4.61
N VAL A 326 10.64 2.10 -3.56
CA VAL A 326 11.41 3.36 -3.67
C VAL A 326 12.59 3.20 -4.61
N ASN A 327 13.41 2.17 -4.43
CA ASN A 327 14.60 1.98 -5.24
C ASN A 327 14.28 1.63 -6.68
N THR A 328 13.25 0.83 -6.95
CA THR A 328 12.85 0.53 -8.34
C THR A 328 12.41 1.79 -9.07
N LEU A 329 11.64 2.65 -8.39
CA LEU A 329 11.23 3.95 -8.94
C LEU A 329 12.43 4.89 -9.11
N CYS A 330 13.43 4.84 -8.23
CA CYS A 330 14.69 5.55 -8.44
C CYS A 330 15.47 5.00 -9.65
N THR A 331 15.54 3.68 -9.83
CA THR A 331 16.25 3.04 -10.95
C THR A 331 15.65 3.46 -12.29
N ILE A 332 14.32 3.40 -12.46
CA ILE A 332 13.68 3.78 -13.73
C ILE A 332 13.82 5.27 -14.05
N ASN A 333 14.10 6.10 -13.04
CA ASN A 333 14.35 7.54 -13.19
C ASN A 333 15.85 7.89 -13.25
N ASN A 334 16.76 6.89 -13.31
CA ASN A 334 18.22 7.08 -13.29
C ASN A 334 18.73 7.83 -12.04
N LEU A 335 18.11 7.57 -10.88
CA LEU A 335 18.44 8.19 -9.59
C LEU A 335 18.99 7.19 -8.58
N PHE A 336 19.07 5.90 -8.91
CA PHE A 336 19.63 4.85 -8.07
C PHE A 336 21.18 4.88 -8.11
N VAL A 337 21.82 4.63 -6.97
CA VAL A 337 23.29 4.71 -6.81
C VAL A 337 23.92 3.33 -6.53
N GLY A 338 23.11 2.30 -6.25
CA GLY A 338 23.62 0.94 -6.17
C GLY A 338 24.13 0.45 -7.53
N TYR A 339 25.28 -0.23 -7.50
CA TYR A 339 26.05 -0.64 -8.69
C TYR A 339 25.28 -1.52 -9.68
#